data_AF-A0A257TRI3-F1
#
_entry.id   AF-A0A257TRI3-F1
#
_cell.length_a   1.000
_cell.length_b   1.000
_cell.length_c   1.000
_cell.angle_alpha   90.00
_cell.angle_beta   90.00
_cell.angle_gamma   90.00
#
_symmetry.space_group_name_H-M   'P 1'
#
loop_
_entity.id
_entity.type
_entity.pdbx_description
1 polymer ?
#
loop_
_entity_poly.entity_id
_entity_poly.type
_entity_poly.pdbx_seq_one_letter_code
_entity_poly.pdbx_strand_id
1 'polypeptide(L)'
;MDAAAKENISRLLQKIFELTVNSGAAINPAEFTDRLEQSTGVLPDQFMTLNNFERFLAATPNSASVLSDLSRDAKLFSDFLKIISTSQYLTDILVRHSSYFRFLFSPAGIESPVRPDFLLNELSNQVSIYREASHKNDFVRRIYKREILRIGGRDICGRDNLEATTLQISQLAECMLRISFSIAAEEVKAKRGQLLAPVSCIALGKFGGNELNYSSDIDLMFLYSEGKGQGDLEASEEANYFASELMKHLTAESAEGHLYRVDLRLRPDGTSGAAAQSLDGMIAYYESRGELWERQMLIKARHVAGDEALSNTFLNHLRPFIYPRTWLENPIDEIPRMKIRIETANPNEYNIKIRRGGIRDIEFVVQALQLLNGGANPEIQTGNTLRAIKLLAKNGILNKREAALLSNAYKFYRLVEHRLQLFSNMQTHTLPSDMIEFRNLSKRCGYKNERKFRNELFGYFDEVSELFNNVFR
;
A
#
# COMPACT_ATOMS: atom_id res chain seq x y z
N MET A 1 -5.78 -31.00 -16.55
CA MET A 1 -4.54 -30.32 -16.98
C MET A 1 -4.24 -30.80 -18.38
N ASP A 2 -4.09 -29.90 -19.33
CA ASP A 2 -3.81 -30.22 -20.74
C ASP A 2 -2.45 -30.93 -20.89
N ALA A 3 -2.28 -31.76 -21.92
CA ALA A 3 -1.05 -32.51 -22.19
C ALA A 3 0.15 -31.56 -22.37
N ALA A 4 -0.04 -30.43 -23.04
CA ALA A 4 0.98 -29.40 -23.23
C ALA A 4 1.43 -28.76 -21.90
N ALA A 5 0.53 -28.62 -20.92
CA ALA A 5 0.88 -28.09 -19.61
C ALA A 5 1.74 -29.07 -18.79
N LYS A 6 1.46 -30.38 -18.90
CA LYS A 6 2.29 -31.42 -18.27
C LYS A 6 3.71 -31.44 -18.85
N GLU A 7 3.83 -31.40 -20.18
CA GLU A 7 5.13 -31.38 -20.86
C GLU A 7 5.97 -30.16 -20.45
N ASN A 8 5.34 -28.99 -20.35
CA ASN A 8 5.99 -27.77 -19.90
C ASN A 8 6.50 -27.85 -18.46
N ILE A 9 5.73 -28.45 -17.54
CA ILE A 9 6.14 -28.70 -16.16
C ILE A 9 7.33 -29.66 -16.12
N SER A 10 7.26 -30.78 -16.84
CA SER A 10 8.36 -31.76 -16.90
C SER A 10 9.65 -31.14 -17.43
N ARG A 11 9.57 -30.27 -18.44
CA ARG A 11 10.72 -29.53 -18.97
C ARG A 11 11.34 -28.59 -17.94
N LEU A 12 10.53 -27.89 -17.14
CA LEU A 12 11.04 -27.02 -16.06
C LEU A 12 11.71 -27.83 -14.94
N LEU A 13 11.11 -28.95 -14.53
CA LEU A 13 11.70 -29.84 -13.53
C LEU A 13 13.05 -30.38 -13.99
N GLN A 14 13.18 -30.77 -15.26
CA GLN A 14 14.44 -31.21 -15.85
C GLN A 14 15.52 -30.10 -15.81
N LYS A 15 15.16 -28.86 -16.15
CA LYS A 15 16.09 -27.72 -16.05
C LYS A 15 16.53 -27.46 -14.61
N ILE A 16 15.61 -27.52 -13.65
CA ILE A 16 15.92 -27.33 -12.22
C ILE A 16 16.82 -28.46 -11.72
N PHE A 17 16.59 -29.69 -12.15
CA PHE A 17 17.46 -30.83 -11.87
C PHE A 17 18.88 -30.58 -12.39
N GLU A 18 19.02 -30.16 -13.65
CA GLU A 18 20.32 -29.83 -14.25
C GLU A 18 21.03 -28.69 -13.52
N LEU A 19 20.32 -27.61 -13.17
CA LEU A 19 20.87 -26.52 -12.35
C LEU A 19 21.32 -27.02 -10.98
N THR A 20 20.57 -27.95 -10.38
CA THR A 20 20.90 -28.52 -9.07
C THR A 20 22.18 -29.36 -9.16
N VAL A 21 22.30 -30.23 -10.16
CA VAL A 21 23.53 -31.01 -10.44
C VAL A 21 24.72 -30.07 -10.68
N ASN A 22 24.56 -29.08 -11.55
CA ASN A 22 25.64 -28.17 -11.95
C ASN A 22 26.05 -27.21 -10.83
N SER A 23 25.19 -26.97 -9.84
CA SER A 23 25.53 -26.11 -8.69
C SER A 23 26.64 -26.71 -7.81
N GLY A 24 26.80 -28.04 -7.80
CA GLY A 24 27.69 -28.71 -6.86
C GLY A 24 27.20 -28.70 -5.40
N ALA A 25 25.93 -28.41 -5.16
CA ALA A 25 25.32 -28.55 -3.83
C ALA A 25 25.45 -29.98 -3.31
N ALA A 26 25.77 -30.14 -2.02
CA ALA A 26 25.84 -31.44 -1.36
C ALA A 26 24.43 -31.95 -0.98
N ILE A 27 23.57 -32.13 -1.99
CA ILE A 27 22.20 -32.63 -1.87
C ILE A 27 21.92 -33.67 -2.96
N ASN A 28 20.90 -34.51 -2.78
CA ASN A 28 20.43 -35.43 -3.82
C ASN A 28 19.50 -34.67 -4.80
N PRO A 29 19.90 -34.46 -6.08
CA PRO A 29 19.10 -33.68 -7.02
C PRO A 29 17.75 -34.31 -7.36
N ALA A 30 17.67 -35.65 -7.41
CA ALA A 30 16.43 -36.35 -7.70
C ALA A 30 15.41 -36.18 -6.56
N GLU A 31 15.85 -36.44 -5.33
CA GLU A 31 15.02 -36.28 -4.14
C GLU A 31 14.54 -34.82 -3.97
N PHE A 32 15.41 -33.85 -4.26
CA PHE A 32 15.05 -32.44 -4.19
C PHE A 32 13.99 -32.06 -5.24
N THR A 33 14.16 -32.50 -6.49
CA THR A 33 13.21 -32.23 -7.57
C THR A 33 11.86 -32.92 -7.32
N ASP A 34 11.85 -34.16 -6.82
CA ASP A 34 10.60 -34.87 -6.46
C ASP A 34 9.84 -34.13 -5.35
N ARG A 35 10.55 -33.68 -4.31
CA ARG A 35 9.96 -32.87 -3.23
C ARG A 35 9.41 -31.55 -3.75
N LEU A 36 10.10 -30.92 -4.70
CA LEU A 36 9.67 -29.68 -5.34
C LEU A 36 8.39 -29.89 -6.16
N GLU A 37 8.32 -30.94 -6.98
CA GLU A 37 7.13 -31.27 -7.76
C GLU A 37 5.90 -31.49 -6.87
N GLN A 38 6.06 -32.33 -5.83
CA GLN A 38 4.97 -32.61 -4.88
C GLN A 38 4.48 -31.35 -4.17
N SER A 39 5.42 -30.50 -3.72
CA SER A 39 5.09 -29.27 -2.99
C SER A 39 4.42 -28.22 -3.87
N THR A 40 4.80 -28.15 -5.15
CA THR A 40 4.25 -27.15 -6.08
C THR A 40 2.87 -27.54 -6.64
N GLY A 41 2.53 -28.83 -6.67
CA GLY A 41 1.23 -29.31 -7.17
C GLY A 41 0.00 -28.79 -6.39
N VAL A 42 0.19 -28.36 -5.14
CA VAL A 42 -0.90 -27.81 -4.29
C VAL A 42 -0.94 -26.29 -4.24
N LEU A 43 0.05 -25.61 -4.83
CA LEU A 43 0.16 -24.14 -4.85
C LEU A 43 -0.79 -23.51 -5.88
N PRO A 44 -0.94 -22.17 -5.89
CA PRO A 44 -1.81 -21.45 -6.82
C PRO A 44 -1.60 -21.87 -8.27
N ASP A 45 -0.40 -21.63 -8.80
CA ASP A 45 0.01 -21.95 -10.16
C ASP A 45 1.35 -22.72 -10.14
N GLN A 46 1.31 -24.01 -10.44
CA GLN A 46 2.48 -24.88 -10.42
C GLN A 46 3.53 -24.47 -11.46
N PHE A 47 3.09 -24.15 -12.69
CA PHE A 47 3.99 -23.81 -13.78
C PHE A 47 4.73 -22.50 -13.48
N MET A 48 4.00 -21.45 -13.07
CA MET A 48 4.60 -20.19 -12.68
C MET A 48 5.57 -20.37 -11.52
N THR A 49 5.21 -21.17 -10.51
CA THR A 49 6.08 -21.41 -9.36
C THR A 49 7.41 -22.04 -9.76
N LEU A 50 7.37 -23.08 -10.60
CA LEU A 50 8.59 -23.74 -11.09
C LEU A 50 9.43 -22.81 -11.97
N ASN A 51 8.78 -22.03 -12.84
CA ASN A 51 9.47 -21.04 -13.66
C ASN A 51 10.15 -19.96 -12.81
N ASN A 52 9.48 -19.48 -11.75
CA ASN A 52 10.04 -18.51 -10.82
C ASN A 52 11.21 -19.09 -10.01
N PHE A 53 11.11 -20.36 -9.61
CA PHE A 53 12.18 -21.06 -8.93
C PHE A 53 13.42 -21.20 -9.81
N GLU A 54 13.24 -21.64 -11.06
CA GLU A 54 14.30 -21.77 -12.06
C GLU A 54 15.01 -20.44 -12.32
N ARG A 55 14.24 -19.37 -12.61
CA ARG A 55 14.77 -18.03 -12.84
C ARG A 55 15.59 -17.52 -11.67
N PHE A 56 15.13 -17.75 -10.45
CA PHE A 56 15.84 -17.35 -9.25
C PHE A 56 17.17 -18.12 -9.08
N LEU A 57 17.17 -19.43 -9.29
CA LEU A 57 18.40 -20.23 -9.24
C LEU A 57 19.40 -19.79 -10.30
N ALA A 58 18.96 -19.59 -11.55
CA ALA A 58 19.79 -19.16 -12.65
C ALA A 58 20.42 -17.78 -12.40
N ALA A 59 19.71 -16.87 -11.74
CA ALA A 59 20.20 -15.54 -11.39
C ALA A 59 21.02 -15.49 -10.09
N THR A 60 21.18 -16.61 -9.38
CA THR A 60 21.89 -16.66 -8.09
C THR A 60 23.34 -17.14 -8.29
N PRO A 61 24.36 -16.30 -8.07
CA PRO A 61 25.76 -16.69 -8.29
C PRO A 61 26.24 -17.88 -7.45
N ASN A 62 25.66 -18.08 -6.26
CA ASN A 62 25.94 -19.21 -5.37
C ASN A 62 24.66 -20.02 -5.10
N SER A 63 24.08 -20.57 -6.15
CA SER A 63 22.86 -21.40 -6.08
C SER A 63 23.05 -22.64 -5.21
N ALA A 64 24.28 -23.18 -5.12
CA ALA A 64 24.61 -24.35 -4.32
C ALA A 64 24.30 -24.18 -2.82
N SER A 65 24.67 -23.01 -2.29
CA SER A 65 24.40 -22.65 -0.90
C SER A 65 22.91 -22.49 -0.64
N VAL A 66 22.18 -21.84 -1.55
CA VAL A 66 20.72 -21.68 -1.46
C VAL A 66 20.00 -23.02 -1.49
N LEU A 67 20.36 -23.90 -2.41
CA LEU A 67 19.81 -25.25 -2.54
C LEU A 67 20.08 -26.10 -1.28
N SER A 68 21.27 -25.98 -0.70
CA SER A 68 21.61 -26.65 0.55
C SER A 68 20.71 -26.22 1.71
N ASP A 69 20.41 -24.92 1.83
CA ASP A 69 19.53 -24.42 2.88
C ASP A 69 18.07 -24.81 2.66
N LEU A 70 17.60 -24.72 1.41
CA LEU A 70 16.25 -25.17 1.02
C LEU A 70 16.06 -26.67 1.26
N SER A 71 17.10 -27.48 1.09
CA SER A 71 17.05 -28.91 1.38
C SER A 71 16.96 -29.18 2.89
N ARG A 72 17.78 -28.48 3.69
CA ARG A 72 17.91 -28.70 5.15
C ARG A 72 16.78 -28.09 5.98
N ASP A 73 16.26 -26.93 5.59
CA ASP A 73 15.25 -26.20 6.35
C ASP A 73 13.88 -26.27 5.64
N ALA A 74 13.00 -27.13 6.16
CA ALA A 74 11.66 -27.32 5.63
C ALA A 74 10.77 -26.06 5.74
N LYS A 75 10.98 -25.24 6.77
CA LYS A 75 10.22 -24.00 6.95
C LYS A 75 10.66 -22.96 5.94
N LEU A 76 11.98 -22.76 5.77
CA LEU A 76 12.54 -21.88 4.75
C LEU A 76 12.04 -22.28 3.35
N PHE A 77 12.12 -23.57 3.02
CA PHE A 77 11.61 -24.11 1.75
C PHE A 77 10.13 -23.77 1.54
N SER A 78 9.28 -24.06 2.54
CA SER A 78 7.86 -23.77 2.47
C SER A 78 7.59 -22.27 2.31
N ASP A 79 8.26 -21.42 3.08
CA ASP A 79 8.07 -19.96 3.02
C ASP A 79 8.53 -19.40 1.67
N PHE A 80 9.67 -19.86 1.15
CA PHE A 80 10.16 -19.46 -0.17
C PHE A 80 9.18 -19.85 -1.28
N LEU A 81 8.69 -21.10 -1.28
CA LEU A 81 7.69 -21.54 -2.26
C LEU A 81 6.38 -20.75 -2.18
N LYS A 82 5.90 -20.42 -0.97
CA LYS A 82 4.71 -19.57 -0.81
C LYS A 82 4.89 -18.20 -1.44
N ILE A 83 6.06 -17.57 -1.26
CA ILE A 83 6.36 -16.25 -1.82
C ILE A 83 6.35 -16.30 -3.34
N ILE A 84 7.14 -17.19 -3.95
CA ILE A 84 7.32 -17.22 -5.40
C ILE A 84 6.10 -17.76 -6.16
N SER A 85 5.23 -18.52 -5.49
CA SER A 85 3.95 -18.99 -6.02
C SER A 85 2.81 -17.97 -5.89
N THR A 86 2.96 -16.99 -4.99
CA THR A 86 1.93 -15.98 -4.74
C THR A 86 2.21 -14.67 -5.48
N SER A 87 3.48 -14.30 -5.66
CA SER A 87 3.88 -13.01 -6.22
C SER A 87 4.97 -13.12 -7.28
N GLN A 88 4.62 -12.73 -8.51
CA GLN A 88 5.60 -12.50 -9.57
C GLN A 88 6.50 -11.32 -9.21
N TYR A 89 5.92 -10.23 -8.69
CA TYR A 89 6.66 -9.03 -8.31
C TYR A 89 7.77 -9.28 -7.28
N LEU A 90 7.48 -9.98 -6.19
CA LEU A 90 8.48 -10.29 -5.17
C LEU A 90 9.54 -11.26 -5.70
N THR A 91 9.14 -12.18 -6.58
CA THR A 91 10.10 -13.04 -7.28
C THR A 91 11.03 -12.21 -8.17
N ASP A 92 10.51 -11.26 -8.93
CA ASP A 92 11.32 -10.42 -9.81
C ASP A 92 12.33 -9.57 -9.02
N ILE A 93 11.96 -9.12 -7.81
CA ILE A 93 12.90 -8.51 -6.87
C ILE A 93 14.02 -9.48 -6.50
N LEU A 94 13.69 -10.72 -6.12
CA LEU A 94 14.66 -11.74 -5.75
C LEU A 94 15.55 -12.19 -6.92
N VAL A 95 15.01 -12.25 -8.14
CA VAL A 95 15.79 -12.58 -9.35
C VAL A 95 16.78 -11.45 -9.64
N ARG A 96 16.35 -10.19 -9.54
CA ARG A 96 17.21 -9.03 -9.80
C ARG A 96 18.26 -8.83 -8.70
N HIS A 97 17.88 -9.05 -7.45
CA HIS A 97 18.71 -8.83 -6.26
C HIS A 97 18.79 -10.13 -5.45
N SER A 98 19.43 -11.16 -6.00
CA SER A 98 19.47 -12.51 -5.39
C SER A 98 20.09 -12.57 -4.00
N SER A 99 20.93 -11.59 -3.63
CA SER A 99 21.42 -11.41 -2.25
C SER A 99 20.31 -11.15 -1.23
N TYR A 100 19.15 -10.62 -1.65
CA TYR A 100 18.02 -10.36 -0.77
C TYR A 100 17.37 -11.62 -0.22
N PHE A 101 17.59 -12.79 -0.86
CA PHE A 101 17.18 -14.07 -0.27
C PHE A 101 17.81 -14.28 1.12
N ARG A 102 19.10 -13.98 1.25
CA ARG A 102 19.85 -14.14 2.50
C ARG A 102 19.36 -13.16 3.57
N PHE A 103 19.09 -11.93 3.17
CA PHE A 103 18.48 -10.94 4.04
C PHE A 103 17.08 -11.38 4.49
N LEU A 104 16.23 -11.81 3.56
CA LEU A 104 14.84 -12.16 3.81
C LEU A 104 14.72 -13.33 4.79
N PHE A 105 15.58 -14.34 4.68
CA PHE A 105 15.57 -15.49 5.59
C PHE A 105 16.59 -15.38 6.74
N SER A 106 17.10 -14.17 7.01
CA SER A 106 17.84 -13.87 8.24
C SER A 106 16.89 -13.57 9.41
N PRO A 107 17.37 -13.60 10.67
CA PRO A 107 16.56 -13.19 11.83
C PRO A 107 16.00 -11.76 11.73
N ALA A 108 16.71 -10.87 11.06
CA ALA A 108 16.29 -9.48 10.81
C ALA A 108 15.37 -9.33 9.59
N GLY A 109 15.15 -10.40 8.82
CA GLY A 109 14.31 -10.42 7.63
C GLY A 109 12.85 -10.72 7.94
N ILE A 110 12.34 -11.83 7.41
CA ILE A 110 10.92 -12.20 7.45
C ILE A 110 10.39 -12.40 8.88
N GLU A 111 11.25 -12.68 9.87
CA GLU A 111 10.82 -12.86 11.25
C GLU A 111 10.68 -11.54 12.03
N SER A 112 11.24 -10.43 11.52
CA SER A 112 11.18 -9.13 12.19
C SER A 112 10.46 -8.06 11.34
N PRO A 113 9.50 -7.29 11.89
CA PRO A 113 8.91 -6.18 11.16
C PRO A 113 9.91 -5.04 10.93
N VAL A 114 9.61 -4.17 9.98
CA VAL A 114 10.39 -2.94 9.77
C VAL A 114 10.21 -2.00 10.95
N ARG A 115 11.31 -1.42 11.44
CA ARG A 115 11.29 -0.38 12.48
C ARG A 115 11.55 0.98 11.82
N PRO A 116 10.58 1.92 11.80
CA PRO A 116 10.71 3.18 11.06
C PRO A 116 11.94 3.99 11.45
N ASP A 117 12.22 4.13 12.75
CA ASP A 117 13.38 4.90 13.23
C ASP A 117 14.71 4.29 12.76
N PHE A 118 14.80 2.95 12.78
CA PHE A 118 15.99 2.24 12.29
C PHE A 118 16.17 2.44 10.79
N LEU A 119 15.08 2.31 10.02
CA LEU A 119 15.09 2.47 8.58
C LEU A 119 15.46 3.91 8.17
N LEU A 120 14.89 4.92 8.83
CA LEU A 120 15.21 6.32 8.60
C LEU A 120 16.68 6.64 8.91
N ASN A 121 17.22 6.08 9.99
CA ASN A 121 18.63 6.24 10.33
C ASN A 121 19.54 5.57 9.30
N GLU A 122 19.20 4.36 8.85
CA GLU A 122 19.94 3.66 7.79
C GLU A 122 19.94 4.48 6.49
N LEU A 123 18.76 4.92 6.05
CA LEU A 123 18.59 5.71 4.83
C LEU A 123 19.37 7.03 4.92
N SER A 124 19.17 7.81 5.98
CA SER A 124 19.84 9.11 6.15
C SER A 124 21.36 8.99 6.10
N ASN A 125 21.91 8.00 6.81
CA ASN A 125 23.35 7.80 6.86
C ASN A 125 23.93 7.36 5.50
N GLN A 126 23.28 6.40 4.82
CA GLN A 126 23.82 5.84 3.59
C GLN A 126 23.55 6.72 2.35
N VAL A 127 22.42 7.44 2.31
CA VAL A 127 22.11 8.39 1.23
C VAL A 127 23.17 9.49 1.15
N SER A 128 23.68 9.94 2.31
CA SER A 128 24.70 11.01 2.39
C SER A 128 26.03 10.66 1.70
N ILE A 129 26.30 9.37 1.47
CA ILE A 129 27.51 8.88 0.79
C ILE A 129 27.48 9.27 -0.71
N TYR A 130 26.29 9.35 -1.29
CA TYR A 130 26.11 9.67 -2.71
C TYR A 130 26.05 11.18 -2.93
N ARG A 131 26.79 11.68 -3.92
CA ARG A 131 26.77 13.12 -4.28
C ARG A 131 25.61 13.47 -5.22
N GLU A 132 25.41 12.66 -6.24
CA GLU A 132 24.39 12.89 -7.27
C GLU A 132 23.01 12.41 -6.81
N ALA A 133 21.98 13.23 -7.06
CA ALA A 133 20.61 12.90 -6.69
C ALA A 133 20.08 11.63 -7.38
N SER A 134 20.52 11.35 -8.61
CA SER A 134 20.20 10.09 -9.32
C SER A 134 20.64 8.86 -8.51
N HIS A 135 21.88 8.85 -8.02
CA HIS A 135 22.42 7.77 -7.20
C HIS A 135 21.75 7.67 -5.82
N LYS A 136 21.43 8.82 -5.20
CA LYS A 136 20.63 8.87 -3.97
C LYS A 136 19.27 8.20 -4.18
N ASN A 137 18.55 8.59 -5.23
CA ASN A 137 17.23 8.05 -5.56
C ASN A 137 17.28 6.54 -5.84
N ASP A 138 18.28 6.06 -6.57
CA ASP A 138 18.44 4.63 -6.84
C ASP A 138 18.77 3.81 -5.59
N PHE A 139 19.53 4.38 -4.65
CA PHE A 139 19.75 3.76 -3.36
C PHE A 139 18.44 3.64 -2.57
N VAL A 140 17.66 4.73 -2.49
CA VAL A 140 16.33 4.73 -1.82
C VAL A 140 15.41 3.67 -2.45
N ARG A 141 15.37 3.57 -3.78
CA ARG A 141 14.58 2.56 -4.50
C ARG A 141 15.02 1.13 -4.16
N ARG A 142 16.32 0.85 -4.07
CA ARG A 142 16.83 -0.48 -3.65
C ARG A 142 16.38 -0.84 -2.24
N ILE A 143 16.49 0.10 -1.30
CA ILE A 143 16.02 -0.13 0.08
C ILE A 143 14.50 -0.33 0.11
N TYR A 144 13.72 0.44 -0.66
CA TYR A 144 12.30 0.19 -0.83
C TYR A 144 12.00 -1.23 -1.32
N LYS A 145 12.70 -1.73 -2.35
CA LYS A 145 12.53 -3.10 -2.86
C LYS A 145 12.89 -4.15 -1.80
N ARG A 146 13.95 -3.93 -1.02
CA ARG A 146 14.35 -4.81 0.08
C ARG A 146 13.26 -4.90 1.16
N GLU A 147 12.71 -3.75 1.58
CA GLU A 147 11.71 -3.71 2.64
C GLU A 147 10.31 -4.16 2.18
N ILE A 148 9.89 -3.82 0.96
CA ILE A 148 8.61 -4.31 0.42
C ILE A 148 8.63 -5.83 0.23
N LEU A 149 9.81 -6.41 -0.07
CA LEU A 149 10.02 -7.86 -0.08
C LEU A 149 9.86 -8.47 1.32
N ARG A 150 10.40 -7.82 2.36
CA ARG A 150 10.22 -8.25 3.74
C ARG A 150 8.75 -8.20 4.15
N ILE A 151 8.07 -7.08 3.91
CA ILE A 151 6.66 -6.88 4.24
C ILE A 151 5.78 -7.89 3.47
N GLY A 152 6.03 -8.05 2.17
CA GLY A 152 5.37 -9.02 1.31
C GLY A 152 5.56 -10.47 1.77
N GLY A 153 6.79 -10.85 2.10
CA GLY A 153 7.08 -12.18 2.66
C GLY A 153 6.36 -12.42 3.99
N ARG A 154 6.33 -11.41 4.86
CA ARG A 154 5.61 -11.49 6.16
C ARG A 154 4.10 -11.67 5.99
N ASP A 155 3.47 -10.91 5.10
CA ASP A 155 2.05 -11.04 4.76
C ASP A 155 1.76 -12.43 4.18
N ILE A 156 2.45 -12.81 3.09
CA ILE A 156 2.20 -14.08 2.37
C ILE A 156 2.39 -15.28 3.30
N CYS A 157 3.41 -15.25 4.15
CA CYS A 157 3.73 -16.36 5.03
C CYS A 157 3.08 -16.25 6.42
N GLY A 158 2.12 -15.35 6.61
CA GLY A 158 1.25 -15.27 7.78
C GLY A 158 1.92 -14.80 9.08
N ARG A 159 3.00 -14.01 9.00
CA ARG A 159 3.62 -13.38 10.18
C ARG A 159 2.88 -12.13 10.64
N ASP A 160 2.26 -11.41 9.72
CA ASP A 160 1.52 -10.19 9.99
C ASP A 160 0.05 -10.37 9.62
N ASN A 161 -0.85 -9.75 10.39
CA ASN A 161 -2.23 -9.54 9.98
C ASN A 161 -2.34 -8.29 9.09
N LEU A 162 -3.53 -8.07 8.52
CA LEU A 162 -3.76 -6.94 7.61
C LEU A 162 -3.39 -5.58 8.25
N GLU A 163 -3.79 -5.35 9.50
CA GLU A 163 -3.47 -4.11 10.20
C GLU A 163 -1.95 -3.88 10.29
N ALA A 164 -1.18 -4.90 10.66
CA ALA A 164 0.27 -4.83 10.75
C ALA A 164 0.93 -4.65 9.37
N THR A 165 0.45 -5.37 8.34
CA THR A 165 0.96 -5.23 6.96
C THR A 165 0.73 -3.83 6.42
N THR A 166 -0.50 -3.34 6.49
CA THR A 166 -0.86 -2.02 5.94
C THR A 166 -0.17 -0.88 6.68
N LEU A 167 0.00 -1.00 8.01
CA LEU A 167 0.81 -0.09 8.80
C LEU A 167 2.27 -0.08 8.34
N GLN A 168 2.89 -1.24 8.13
CA GLN A 168 4.28 -1.31 7.66
C GLN A 168 4.45 -0.74 6.24
N ILE A 169 3.50 -0.98 5.33
CA ILE A 169 3.52 -0.34 3.99
C ILE A 169 3.44 1.18 4.13
N SER A 170 2.54 1.69 4.99
CA SER A 170 2.41 3.12 5.25
C SER A 170 3.66 3.74 5.87
N GLN A 171 4.26 3.06 6.85
CA GLN A 171 5.51 3.52 7.47
C GLN A 171 6.68 3.49 6.48
N LEU A 172 6.75 2.48 5.61
CA LEU A 172 7.74 2.43 4.54
C LEU A 172 7.57 3.63 3.60
N ALA A 173 6.35 3.92 3.16
CA ALA A 173 6.06 5.09 2.32
C ALA A 173 6.46 6.41 3.00
N GLU A 174 6.17 6.55 4.28
CA GLU A 174 6.56 7.72 5.08
C GLU A 174 8.09 7.86 5.20
N CYS A 175 8.81 6.77 5.46
CA CYS A 175 10.27 6.80 5.52
C CYS A 175 10.88 7.23 4.18
N MET A 176 10.39 6.64 3.08
CA MET A 176 10.82 6.97 1.72
C MET A 176 10.53 8.43 1.37
N LEU A 177 9.32 8.91 1.68
CA LEU A 177 8.91 10.29 1.46
C LEU A 177 9.79 11.27 2.23
N ARG A 178 10.07 11.02 3.52
CA ARG A 178 10.91 11.90 4.35
C ARG A 178 12.33 12.02 3.81
N ILE A 179 12.91 10.92 3.32
CA ILE A 179 14.23 10.94 2.71
C ILE A 179 14.21 11.68 1.37
N SER A 180 13.23 11.44 0.51
CA SER A 180 13.05 12.19 -0.74
C SER A 180 12.81 13.68 -0.48
N PHE A 181 12.08 14.04 0.58
CA PHE A 181 11.88 15.41 1.03
C PHE A 181 13.22 16.07 1.39
N SER A 182 14.08 15.38 2.14
CA SER A 182 15.42 15.90 2.48
C SER A 182 16.31 16.09 1.24
N ILE A 183 16.28 15.16 0.29
CA ILE A 183 17.02 15.28 -0.97
C ILE A 183 16.53 16.50 -1.76
N ALA A 184 15.21 16.65 -1.91
CA ALA A 184 14.63 17.81 -2.59
C ALA A 184 15.01 19.13 -1.90
N ALA A 185 14.98 19.16 -0.56
CA ALA A 185 15.36 20.35 0.21
C ALA A 185 16.83 20.73 0.00
N GLU A 186 17.74 19.75 -0.06
CA GLU A 186 19.15 19.98 -0.38
C GLU A 186 19.34 20.57 -1.78
N GLU A 187 18.64 20.06 -2.80
CA GLU A 187 18.74 20.56 -4.17
C GLU A 187 18.17 21.98 -4.32
N VAL A 188 17.01 22.24 -3.72
CA VAL A 188 16.41 23.58 -3.71
C VAL A 188 17.34 24.58 -3.02
N LYS A 189 17.90 24.20 -1.85
CA LYS A 189 18.87 25.02 -1.13
C LYS A 189 20.14 25.27 -1.95
N ALA A 190 20.68 24.26 -2.63
CA ALA A 190 21.86 24.42 -3.47
C ALA A 190 21.62 25.38 -4.65
N LYS A 191 20.40 25.39 -5.20
CA LYS A 191 20.03 26.24 -6.33
C LYS A 191 19.65 27.67 -5.93
N ARG A 192 18.95 27.85 -4.80
CA ARG A 192 18.41 29.13 -4.34
C ARG A 192 19.21 29.78 -3.19
N GLY A 193 20.23 29.09 -2.66
CA GLY A 193 21.07 29.53 -1.55
C GLY A 193 20.49 29.22 -0.16
N GLN A 194 19.16 29.29 -0.01
CA GLN A 194 18.45 28.96 1.23
C GLN A 194 17.04 28.46 0.92
N LEU A 195 16.45 27.69 1.83
CA LEU A 195 15.02 27.39 1.86
C LEU A 195 14.43 28.25 2.97
N LEU A 196 13.65 29.27 2.60
CA LEU A 196 13.14 30.26 3.55
C LEU A 196 11.70 29.98 3.96
N ALA A 197 10.87 29.51 3.02
CA ALA A 197 9.49 29.12 3.28
C ALA A 197 9.44 27.75 3.97
N PRO A 198 8.84 27.63 5.18
CA PRO A 198 8.50 26.33 5.74
C PRO A 198 7.50 25.61 4.83
N VAL A 199 7.82 24.37 4.43
CA VAL A 199 6.95 23.51 3.61
C VAL A 199 6.60 22.26 4.40
N SER A 200 5.35 21.82 4.29
CA SER A 200 4.82 20.63 4.94
C SER A 200 4.04 19.75 3.96
N CYS A 201 4.10 18.44 4.19
CA CYS A 201 3.39 17.42 3.43
C CYS A 201 2.34 16.76 4.32
N ILE A 202 1.09 16.78 3.85
CA ILE A 202 -0.04 16.13 4.48
C ILE A 202 -0.45 14.96 3.59
N ALA A 203 -0.48 13.76 4.16
CA ALA A 203 -1.04 12.59 3.51
C ALA A 203 -2.55 12.54 3.68
N LEU A 204 -3.22 12.09 2.62
CA LEU A 204 -4.66 11.85 2.57
C LEU A 204 -4.94 10.36 2.31
N GLY A 205 -6.22 10.02 2.20
CA GLY A 205 -6.65 8.70 1.73
C GLY A 205 -6.06 7.55 2.54
N LYS A 206 -5.63 6.48 1.86
CA LYS A 206 -5.05 5.30 2.50
C LYS A 206 -3.70 5.60 3.16
N PHE A 207 -2.95 6.57 2.66
CA PHE A 207 -1.66 6.95 3.24
C PHE A 207 -1.84 7.63 4.58
N GLY A 208 -2.70 8.64 4.64
CA GLY A 208 -3.02 9.35 5.88
C GLY A 208 -3.71 8.46 6.92
N GLY A 209 -4.53 7.50 6.47
CA GLY A 209 -5.18 6.48 7.31
C GLY A 209 -4.28 5.36 7.84
N ASN A 210 -2.98 5.36 7.50
CA ASN A 210 -2.03 4.27 7.81
C ASN A 210 -2.53 2.90 7.35
N GLU A 211 -3.09 2.86 6.14
CA GLU A 211 -3.71 1.67 5.58
C GLU A 211 -3.39 1.49 4.10
N LEU A 212 -2.16 1.78 3.66
CA LEU A 212 -1.74 1.60 2.25
C LEU A 212 -1.77 0.14 1.81
N ASN A 213 -2.05 -0.09 0.52
CA ASN A 213 -1.81 -1.36 -0.16
C ASN A 213 -0.48 -1.33 -0.93
N TYR A 214 -0.04 -2.51 -1.39
CA TYR A 214 1.17 -2.71 -2.20
C TYR A 214 1.28 -1.84 -3.46
N SER A 215 0.18 -1.62 -4.20
CA SER A 215 0.18 -0.81 -5.41
C SER A 215 -0.82 0.35 -5.27
N SER A 216 -0.59 1.19 -4.26
CA SER A 216 -1.35 2.42 -4.03
C SER A 216 -0.59 3.64 -4.55
N ASP A 217 -1.34 4.64 -4.98
CA ASP A 217 -0.81 5.99 -5.08
C ASP A 217 -0.67 6.57 -3.66
N ILE A 218 0.24 7.53 -3.48
CA ILE A 218 0.27 8.33 -2.26
C ILE A 218 -0.43 9.65 -2.50
N ASP A 219 -1.55 9.85 -1.81
CA ASP A 219 -2.35 11.08 -1.89
C ASP A 219 -1.72 12.15 -1.00
N LEU A 220 -1.29 13.28 -1.56
CA LEU A 220 -0.58 14.34 -0.85
C LEU A 220 -1.20 15.73 -1.05
N MET A 221 -1.06 16.57 -0.02
CA MET A 221 -1.24 18.03 -0.08
C MET A 221 0.03 18.71 0.42
N PHE A 222 0.46 19.77 -0.27
CA PHE A 222 1.59 20.59 0.15
C PHE A 222 1.11 21.92 0.70
N LEU A 223 1.60 22.23 1.90
CA LEU A 223 1.29 23.45 2.64
C LEU A 223 2.57 24.25 2.82
N TYR A 224 2.50 25.57 2.69
CA TYR A 224 3.60 26.46 3.06
C TYR A 224 3.11 27.61 3.95
N SER A 225 4.04 28.24 4.66
CA SER A 225 3.83 29.54 5.29
C SER A 225 4.84 30.54 4.78
N GLU A 226 4.56 31.83 4.93
CA GLU A 226 5.55 32.87 4.64
C GLU A 226 6.81 32.65 5.50
N GLY A 227 7.98 32.64 4.86
CA GLY A 227 9.27 32.60 5.54
C GLY A 227 9.60 33.96 6.18
N LYS A 228 10.54 33.98 7.13
CA LYS A 228 10.99 35.25 7.75
C LYS A 228 11.57 36.19 6.68
N GLY A 229 10.87 37.30 6.43
CA GLY A 229 11.34 38.35 5.50
C GLY A 229 11.07 38.08 4.02
N GLN A 230 10.30 37.05 3.68
CA GLN A 230 9.75 36.85 2.32
C GLN A 230 8.34 37.42 2.23
N GLY A 231 7.97 37.93 1.06
CA GLY A 231 6.56 38.13 0.72
C GLY A 231 5.92 36.84 0.21
N ASP A 232 4.59 36.72 0.30
CA ASP A 232 3.83 35.52 -0.13
C ASP A 232 4.21 35.00 -1.52
N LEU A 233 4.44 35.89 -2.50
CA LEU A 233 4.78 35.49 -3.86
C LEU A 233 6.08 34.67 -3.93
N GLU A 234 7.13 35.13 -3.25
CA GLU A 234 8.43 34.44 -3.22
C GLU A 234 8.33 33.10 -2.51
N ALA A 235 7.58 33.05 -1.40
CA ALA A 235 7.33 31.82 -0.65
C ALA A 235 6.53 30.82 -1.50
N SER A 236 5.53 31.28 -2.24
CA SER A 236 4.73 30.48 -3.16
C SER A 236 5.57 29.87 -4.28
N GLU A 237 6.41 30.67 -4.92
CA GLU A 237 7.31 30.21 -5.99
C GLU A 237 8.33 29.19 -5.48
N GLU A 238 8.87 29.40 -4.28
CA GLU A 238 9.79 28.46 -3.63
C GLU A 238 9.09 27.14 -3.26
N ALA A 239 7.92 27.21 -2.63
CA ALA A 239 7.17 26.02 -2.21
C ALA A 239 6.68 25.19 -3.41
N ASN A 240 6.20 25.82 -4.47
CA ASN A 240 5.79 25.11 -5.69
C ASN A 240 6.99 24.52 -6.44
N TYR A 241 8.14 25.20 -6.43
CA TYR A 241 9.38 24.64 -6.96
C TYR A 241 9.83 23.41 -6.16
N PHE A 242 9.80 23.51 -4.82
CA PHE A 242 10.09 22.39 -3.92
C PHE A 242 9.17 21.19 -4.18
N ALA A 243 7.86 21.43 -4.26
CA ALA A 243 6.90 20.37 -4.55
C ALA A 243 7.22 19.68 -5.89
N SER A 244 7.59 20.45 -6.92
CA SER A 244 8.00 19.91 -8.22
C SER A 244 9.26 19.03 -8.13
N GLU A 245 10.29 19.46 -7.40
CA GLU A 245 11.51 18.64 -7.22
C GLU A 245 11.21 17.36 -6.43
N LEU A 246 10.46 17.46 -5.32
CA LEU A 246 10.05 16.29 -4.55
C LEU A 246 9.28 15.27 -5.40
N MET A 247 8.35 15.76 -6.24
CA MET A 247 7.63 14.90 -7.20
C MET A 247 8.59 14.14 -8.11
N LYS A 248 9.63 14.79 -8.65
CA LYS A 248 10.63 14.11 -9.49
C LYS A 248 11.35 12.99 -8.73
N HIS A 249 11.75 13.19 -7.48
CA HIS A 249 12.42 12.13 -6.69
C HIS A 249 11.51 10.92 -6.47
N LEU A 250 10.20 11.14 -6.32
CA LEU A 250 9.23 10.08 -6.07
C LEU A 250 8.85 9.33 -7.36
N THR A 251 8.64 10.05 -8.47
CA THR A 251 8.00 9.52 -9.67
C THR A 251 8.96 9.21 -10.82
N ALA A 252 10.18 9.78 -10.84
CA ALA A 252 11.10 9.54 -11.96
C ALA A 252 11.47 8.06 -12.06
N GLU A 253 11.52 7.56 -13.30
CA GLU A 253 11.94 6.20 -13.60
C GLU A 253 13.47 6.11 -13.69
N SER A 254 14.01 5.02 -13.16
CA SER A 254 15.39 4.60 -13.40
C SER A 254 15.45 3.11 -13.70
N ALA A 255 16.65 2.57 -13.82
CA ALA A 255 16.82 1.12 -13.91
C ALA A 255 16.17 0.39 -12.72
N GLU A 256 16.13 0.99 -11.53
CA GLU A 256 15.50 0.42 -10.32
C GLU A 256 13.98 0.68 -10.24
N GLY A 257 13.40 1.31 -11.27
CA GLY A 257 11.98 1.69 -11.36
C GLY A 257 11.71 3.08 -10.78
N HIS A 258 10.46 3.35 -10.41
CA HIS A 258 10.05 4.53 -9.65
C HIS A 258 9.72 4.15 -8.19
N LEU A 259 9.64 5.15 -7.30
CA LEU A 259 9.37 4.92 -5.88
C LEU A 259 7.87 4.85 -5.60
N TYR A 260 7.15 5.92 -5.93
CA TYR A 260 5.70 6.00 -5.80
C TYR A 260 5.09 6.79 -6.96
N ARG A 261 3.83 6.47 -7.27
CA ARG A 261 2.94 7.39 -7.96
C ARG A 261 2.32 8.30 -6.91
N VAL A 262 2.25 9.59 -7.22
CA VAL A 262 1.75 10.61 -6.30
C VAL A 262 0.50 11.23 -6.89
N ASP A 263 -0.55 11.33 -6.08
CA ASP A 263 -1.80 11.98 -6.46
C ASP A 263 -1.99 13.28 -5.67
N LEU A 264 -2.11 14.39 -6.39
CA LEU A 264 -2.35 15.72 -5.83
C LEU A 264 -3.76 16.23 -6.10
N ARG A 265 -4.64 15.44 -6.76
CA ARG A 265 -5.97 15.91 -7.23
C ARG A 265 -6.93 16.28 -6.11
N LEU A 266 -6.63 15.84 -4.89
CA LEU A 266 -7.43 16.06 -3.69
C LEU A 266 -7.13 17.38 -2.97
N ARG A 267 -6.13 18.15 -3.43
CA ARG A 267 -5.86 19.50 -2.91
C ARG A 267 -6.97 20.49 -3.32
N PRO A 268 -7.12 21.62 -2.61
CA PRO A 268 -8.05 22.68 -3.01
C PRO A 268 -7.88 23.10 -4.47
N ASP A 269 -8.99 23.34 -5.16
CA ASP A 269 -9.07 23.63 -6.60
C ASP A 269 -8.52 22.51 -7.54
N GLY A 270 -8.28 21.32 -6.98
CA GLY A 270 -7.95 20.10 -7.72
C GLY A 270 -6.76 20.25 -8.66
N THR A 271 -6.87 19.76 -9.90
CA THR A 271 -5.80 19.86 -10.91
C THR A 271 -5.47 21.28 -11.32
N SER A 272 -6.41 22.21 -11.15
CA SER A 272 -6.27 23.62 -11.54
C SER A 272 -5.57 24.46 -10.48
N GLY A 273 -5.51 23.99 -9.23
CA GLY A 273 -4.83 24.67 -8.13
C GLY A 273 -3.31 24.52 -8.18
N ALA A 274 -2.59 25.42 -7.50
CA ALA A 274 -1.15 25.29 -7.28
C ALA A 274 -0.81 23.98 -6.53
N ALA A 275 0.40 23.46 -6.72
CA ALA A 275 0.83 22.21 -6.07
C ALA A 275 0.98 22.41 -4.55
N ALA A 276 1.55 23.55 -4.16
CA ALA A 276 1.63 24.01 -2.77
C ALA A 276 0.79 25.28 -2.58
N GLN A 277 0.06 25.34 -1.46
CA GLN A 277 -0.78 26.49 -1.10
C GLN A 277 -0.39 27.02 0.29
N SER A 278 -0.62 28.32 0.50
CA SER A 278 -0.35 28.95 1.80
C SER A 278 -1.32 28.42 2.86
N LEU A 279 -0.90 28.45 4.13
CA LEU A 279 -1.74 28.12 5.28
C LEU A 279 -3.04 28.92 5.27
N ASP A 280 -2.92 30.24 5.13
CA ASP A 280 -4.06 31.15 5.15
C ASP A 280 -4.99 30.92 3.94
N GLY A 281 -4.41 30.65 2.76
CA GLY A 281 -5.17 30.32 1.55
C GLY A 281 -5.97 29.03 1.69
N MET A 282 -5.36 27.96 2.24
CA MET A 282 -6.09 26.72 2.47
C MET A 282 -7.19 26.87 3.53
N ILE A 283 -6.93 27.59 4.62
CA ILE A 283 -7.94 27.87 5.66
C ILE A 283 -9.13 28.62 5.04
N ALA A 284 -8.86 29.72 4.33
CA ALA A 284 -9.89 30.52 3.68
C ALA A 284 -10.71 29.70 2.67
N TYR A 285 -10.07 28.79 1.93
CA TYR A 285 -10.76 27.88 1.00
C TYR A 285 -11.80 27.02 1.74
N TYR A 286 -11.40 26.28 2.78
CA TYR A 286 -12.31 25.33 3.43
C TYR A 286 -13.40 26.02 4.23
N GLU A 287 -13.14 27.19 4.79
CA GLU A 287 -14.16 27.99 5.49
C GLU A 287 -15.24 28.52 4.55
N SER A 288 -14.87 28.88 3.31
CA SER A 288 -15.78 29.54 2.37
C SER A 288 -16.42 28.62 1.34
N ARG A 289 -15.67 27.61 0.85
CA ARG A 289 -16.05 26.76 -0.29
C ARG A 289 -16.01 25.26 0.00
N GLY A 290 -15.57 24.86 1.19
CA GLY A 290 -15.34 23.46 1.52
C GLY A 290 -16.59 22.58 1.42
N GLU A 291 -16.53 21.51 0.62
CA GLU A 291 -17.65 20.61 0.34
C GLU A 291 -17.69 19.39 1.28
N LEU A 292 -18.83 18.68 1.32
CA LEU A 292 -19.00 17.51 2.18
C LEU A 292 -18.01 16.38 1.86
N TRP A 293 -17.74 16.13 0.57
CA TRP A 293 -16.78 15.10 0.17
C TRP A 293 -15.36 15.42 0.64
N GLU A 294 -14.99 16.70 0.71
CA GLU A 294 -13.71 17.15 1.25
C GLU A 294 -13.61 16.90 2.75
N ARG A 295 -14.72 17.03 3.50
CA ARG A 295 -14.76 16.61 4.91
C ARG A 295 -14.45 15.13 5.06
N GLN A 296 -15.09 14.27 4.25
CA GLN A 296 -14.83 12.82 4.28
C GLN A 296 -13.37 12.49 3.95
N MET A 297 -12.81 13.17 2.97
CA MET A 297 -11.40 13.04 2.60
C MET A 297 -10.48 13.46 3.76
N LEU A 298 -10.72 14.62 4.37
CA LEU A 298 -9.91 15.19 5.44
C LEU A 298 -9.95 14.39 6.75
N ILE A 299 -10.92 13.49 6.96
CA ILE A 299 -10.91 12.54 8.09
C ILE A 299 -9.58 11.79 8.19
N LYS A 300 -8.96 11.51 7.02
CA LYS A 300 -7.72 10.76 6.93
C LYS A 300 -6.47 11.65 6.86
N ALA A 301 -6.61 12.97 6.91
CA ALA A 301 -5.49 13.89 6.78
C ALA A 301 -4.49 13.75 7.93
N ARG A 302 -3.20 13.62 7.60
CA ARG A 302 -2.12 13.45 8.60
C ARG A 302 -0.80 14.01 8.09
N HIS A 303 -0.04 14.68 8.96
CA HIS A 303 1.35 15.07 8.68
C HIS A 303 2.24 13.85 8.34
N VAL A 304 3.10 13.98 7.33
CA VAL A 304 4.04 12.91 6.93
C VAL A 304 5.47 13.40 6.63
N ALA A 305 5.69 14.67 6.28
CA ALA A 305 7.02 15.22 6.07
C ALA A 305 7.03 16.76 6.13
N GLY A 306 8.20 17.36 6.34
CA GLY A 306 8.37 18.82 6.40
C GLY A 306 8.04 19.42 7.76
N ASP A 307 7.56 20.65 7.78
CA ASP A 307 7.24 21.38 9.02
C ASP A 307 5.99 20.81 9.70
N GLU A 308 6.19 20.12 10.82
CA GLU A 308 5.10 19.49 11.58
C GLU A 308 4.17 20.52 12.25
N ALA A 309 4.71 21.65 12.72
CA ALA A 309 3.93 22.69 13.38
C ALA A 309 2.95 23.34 12.40
N LEU A 310 3.38 23.55 11.16
CA LEU A 310 2.54 24.05 10.07
C LEU A 310 1.37 23.11 9.75
N SER A 311 1.64 21.81 9.58
CA SER A 311 0.59 20.80 9.40
C SER A 311 -0.39 20.76 10.57
N ASN A 312 0.13 20.77 11.80
CA ASN A 312 -0.70 20.70 13.00
C ASN A 312 -1.60 21.94 13.16
N THR A 313 -1.09 23.12 12.81
CA THR A 313 -1.88 24.36 12.79
C THR A 313 -3.07 24.22 11.85
N PHE A 314 -2.82 23.80 10.60
CA PHE A 314 -3.86 23.58 9.61
C PHE A 314 -4.88 22.51 10.04
N LEU A 315 -4.43 21.33 10.46
CA LEU A 315 -5.30 20.21 10.83
C LEU A 315 -6.16 20.53 12.07
N ASN A 316 -5.60 21.23 13.05
CA ASN A 316 -6.35 21.66 14.23
C ASN A 316 -7.41 22.71 13.86
N HIS A 317 -7.08 23.65 12.95
CA HIS A 317 -8.01 24.66 12.47
C HIS A 317 -9.19 24.04 11.72
N LEU A 318 -8.95 23.05 10.87
CA LEU A 318 -10.01 22.39 10.11
C LEU A 318 -10.83 21.38 10.92
N ARG A 319 -10.44 21.06 12.15
CA ARG A 319 -11.16 20.07 12.97
C ARG A 319 -12.66 20.37 13.13
N PRO A 320 -13.12 21.61 13.38
CA PRO A 320 -14.54 21.94 13.44
C PRO A 320 -15.24 21.91 12.07
N PHE A 321 -14.50 22.16 10.98
CA PHE A 321 -14.99 21.98 9.62
C PHE A 321 -15.19 20.49 9.31
N ILE A 322 -14.26 19.62 9.68
CA ILE A 322 -14.41 18.17 9.44
C ILE A 322 -15.51 17.59 10.34
N TYR A 323 -15.55 17.96 11.62
CA TYR A 323 -16.45 17.40 12.63
C TYR A 323 -17.28 18.51 13.30
N PRO A 324 -18.27 19.10 12.60
CA PRO A 324 -19.11 20.12 13.20
C PRO A 324 -19.96 19.52 14.33
N ARG A 325 -20.28 20.32 15.34
CA ARG A 325 -21.21 19.91 16.41
C ARG A 325 -22.66 19.93 15.99
N THR A 326 -22.98 20.76 15.00
CA THR A 326 -24.33 20.95 14.46
C THR A 326 -24.25 21.01 12.95
N TRP A 327 -25.14 20.27 12.28
CA TRP A 327 -25.24 20.25 10.83
C TRP A 327 -26.34 21.20 10.38
N LEU A 328 -26.04 22.08 9.42
CA LEU A 328 -27.05 22.86 8.71
C LEU A 328 -27.82 21.95 7.74
N GLU A 329 -27.09 21.11 7.02
CA GLU A 329 -27.62 20.06 6.13
C GLU A 329 -27.04 18.72 6.57
N ASN A 330 -27.91 17.71 6.72
CA ASN A 330 -27.51 16.41 7.25
C ASN A 330 -26.79 15.60 6.15
N PRO A 331 -25.55 15.13 6.36
CA PRO A 331 -24.78 14.42 5.35
C PRO A 331 -25.37 13.05 4.95
N ILE A 332 -26.36 12.53 5.70
CA ILE A 332 -27.04 11.25 5.42
C ILE A 332 -27.66 11.23 4.01
N ASP A 333 -28.21 12.36 3.52
CA ASP A 333 -28.89 12.39 2.21
C ASP A 333 -27.93 12.57 1.03
N GLU A 334 -26.78 13.21 1.26
CA GLU A 334 -25.83 13.56 0.20
C GLU A 334 -24.85 12.43 -0.11
N ILE A 335 -24.42 11.68 0.91
CA ILE A 335 -23.47 10.57 0.76
C ILE A 335 -23.97 9.47 -0.21
N PRO A 336 -25.23 9.00 -0.13
CA PRO A 336 -25.79 8.05 -1.09
C PRO A 336 -25.82 8.60 -2.52
N ARG A 337 -26.16 9.89 -2.69
CA ARG A 337 -26.17 10.53 -4.02
C ARG A 337 -24.78 10.60 -4.63
N MET A 338 -23.77 10.90 -3.81
CA MET A 338 -22.37 10.89 -4.22
C MET A 338 -21.93 9.49 -4.64
N LYS A 339 -22.29 8.45 -3.88
CA LYS A 339 -22.04 7.06 -4.24
C LYS A 339 -22.67 6.70 -5.60
N ILE A 340 -23.96 7.01 -5.81
CA ILE A 340 -24.65 6.68 -7.08
C ILE A 340 -23.93 7.31 -8.27
N ARG A 341 -23.45 8.56 -8.14
CA ARG A 341 -22.64 9.21 -9.19
C ARG A 341 -21.36 8.44 -9.50
N ILE A 342 -20.65 7.98 -8.47
CA ILE A 342 -19.40 7.21 -8.60
C ILE A 342 -19.63 5.86 -9.28
N GLU A 343 -20.66 5.11 -8.86
CA GLU A 343 -21.01 3.80 -9.42
C GLU A 343 -21.47 3.92 -10.88
N THR A 344 -22.30 4.92 -11.18
CA THR A 344 -22.80 5.17 -12.55
C THR A 344 -21.68 5.57 -13.51
N ALA A 345 -20.70 6.33 -13.02
CA ALA A 345 -19.55 6.74 -13.83
C ALA A 345 -18.56 5.60 -14.12
N ASN A 346 -18.55 4.54 -13.31
CA ASN A 346 -17.60 3.43 -13.43
C ASN A 346 -18.27 2.07 -13.17
N PRO A 347 -19.23 1.64 -14.01
CA PRO A 347 -19.93 0.38 -13.82
C PRO A 347 -18.95 -0.79 -13.97
N ASN A 348 -18.65 -1.49 -12.87
CA ASN A 348 -17.81 -2.68 -12.90
C ASN A 348 -18.14 -3.62 -11.74
N GLU A 349 -18.97 -4.62 -12.02
CA GLU A 349 -19.41 -5.62 -11.02
C GLU A 349 -18.26 -6.52 -10.52
N TYR A 350 -17.16 -6.59 -11.25
CA TYR A 350 -15.96 -7.34 -10.87
C TYR A 350 -14.98 -6.51 -10.04
N ASN A 351 -15.22 -5.21 -9.85
CA ASN A 351 -14.32 -4.35 -9.10
C ASN A 351 -14.66 -4.37 -7.61
N ILE A 352 -13.84 -5.04 -6.80
CA ILE A 352 -14.07 -5.23 -5.36
C ILE A 352 -14.14 -3.91 -4.57
N LYS A 353 -13.54 -2.84 -5.11
CA LYS A 353 -13.47 -1.54 -4.44
C LYS A 353 -14.76 -0.75 -4.62
N ILE A 354 -15.26 -0.62 -5.85
CA ILE A 354 -16.31 0.35 -6.20
C ILE A 354 -17.70 -0.28 -6.42
N ARG A 355 -17.79 -1.60 -6.53
CA ARG A 355 -19.09 -2.28 -6.66
C ARG A 355 -19.92 -2.12 -5.39
N ARG A 356 -21.24 -2.27 -5.54
CA ARG A 356 -22.21 -2.33 -4.45
C ARG A 356 -21.82 -3.36 -3.38
N GLY A 357 -21.70 -2.95 -2.13
CA GLY A 357 -21.24 -3.78 -1.01
C GLY A 357 -19.72 -3.95 -0.91
N GLY A 358 -18.96 -3.27 -1.77
CA GLY A 358 -17.49 -3.34 -1.82
C GLY A 358 -16.78 -2.49 -0.76
N ILE A 359 -15.47 -2.33 -0.91
CA ILE A 359 -14.61 -1.60 0.04
C ILE A 359 -15.09 -0.17 0.26
N ARG A 360 -15.45 0.53 -0.81
CA ARG A 360 -15.87 1.94 -0.76
C ARG A 360 -17.17 2.13 0.02
N ASP A 361 -18.09 1.16 -0.01
CA ASP A 361 -19.32 1.22 0.78
C ASP A 361 -19.04 1.16 2.28
N ILE A 362 -18.08 0.32 2.69
CA ILE A 362 -17.61 0.26 4.07
C ILE A 362 -16.99 1.59 4.48
N GLU A 363 -16.10 2.15 3.64
CA GLU A 363 -15.46 3.43 3.90
C GLU A 363 -16.49 4.56 4.04
N PHE A 364 -17.49 4.62 3.16
CA PHE A 364 -18.57 5.60 3.22
C PHE A 364 -19.40 5.48 4.49
N VAL A 365 -19.84 4.27 4.87
CA VAL A 365 -20.61 4.06 6.12
C VAL A 365 -19.80 4.53 7.32
N VAL A 366 -18.55 4.11 7.43
CA VAL A 366 -17.69 4.45 8.56
C VAL A 366 -17.45 5.95 8.64
N GLN A 367 -17.09 6.59 7.51
CA GLN A 367 -16.85 8.03 7.46
C GLN A 367 -18.12 8.84 7.72
N ALA A 368 -19.28 8.43 7.21
CA ALA A 368 -20.55 9.08 7.49
C ALA A 368 -20.84 9.10 9.00
N LEU A 369 -20.70 7.96 9.65
CA LEU A 369 -20.89 7.84 11.10
C LEU A 369 -19.87 8.67 11.87
N GLN A 370 -18.62 8.76 11.40
CA GLN A 370 -17.61 9.65 11.98
C GLN A 370 -17.97 11.13 11.83
N LEU A 371 -18.46 11.57 10.67
CA LEU A 371 -18.89 12.96 10.44
C LEU A 371 -20.06 13.33 11.35
N LEU A 372 -21.07 12.47 11.44
CA LEU A 372 -22.29 12.71 12.23
C LEU A 372 -22.01 12.77 13.73
N ASN A 373 -21.10 11.93 14.23
CA ASN A 373 -20.90 11.74 15.66
C ASN A 373 -19.59 12.34 16.18
N GLY A 374 -18.65 12.67 15.30
CA GLY A 374 -17.28 13.03 15.68
C GLY A 374 -17.20 14.38 16.38
N GLY A 375 -18.10 15.32 16.08
CA GLY A 375 -18.13 16.64 16.74
C GLY A 375 -18.41 16.54 18.24
N ALA A 376 -19.24 15.56 18.65
CA ALA A 376 -19.55 15.26 20.04
C ALA A 376 -18.61 14.21 20.66
N ASN A 377 -18.03 13.32 19.84
CA ASN A 377 -17.20 12.21 20.27
C ASN A 377 -15.78 12.29 19.66
N PRO A 378 -14.84 13.03 20.28
CA PRO A 378 -13.46 13.12 19.79
C PRO A 378 -12.75 11.77 19.63
N GLU A 379 -13.12 10.75 20.41
CA GLU A 379 -12.49 9.42 20.34
C GLU A 379 -12.59 8.78 18.96
N ILE A 380 -13.67 9.01 18.20
CA ILE A 380 -13.88 8.40 16.88
C ILE A 380 -13.21 9.18 15.73
N GLN A 381 -12.54 10.30 16.02
CA GLN A 381 -11.86 11.12 15.01
C GLN A 381 -10.49 10.48 14.65
N THR A 382 -10.53 9.38 13.91
CA THR A 382 -9.33 8.66 13.46
C THR A 382 -9.39 8.41 11.96
N GLY A 383 -8.26 8.55 11.27
CA GLY A 383 -8.16 8.27 9.85
C GLY A 383 -8.17 6.78 9.47
N ASN A 384 -7.92 5.88 10.43
CA ASN A 384 -7.82 4.44 10.16
C ASN A 384 -9.19 3.76 10.20
N THR A 385 -9.58 3.09 9.11
CA THR A 385 -10.94 2.55 8.93
C THR A 385 -11.30 1.48 9.97
N LEU A 386 -10.42 0.50 10.21
CA LEU A 386 -10.68 -0.57 11.19
C LEU A 386 -10.69 -0.05 12.63
N ARG A 387 -9.83 0.92 12.95
CA ARG A 387 -9.86 1.60 14.24
C ARG A 387 -11.17 2.39 14.42
N ALA A 388 -11.63 3.08 13.39
CA ALA A 388 -12.90 3.80 13.41
C ALA A 388 -14.08 2.86 13.67
N ILE A 389 -14.17 1.71 12.97
CA ILE A 389 -15.22 0.70 13.23
C ILE A 389 -15.22 0.25 14.70
N LYS A 390 -14.05 -0.05 15.26
CA LYS A 390 -13.91 -0.44 16.68
C LYS A 390 -14.40 0.66 17.63
N LEU A 391 -14.06 1.92 17.36
CA LEU A 391 -14.42 3.04 18.22
C LEU A 391 -15.90 3.41 18.09
N LEU A 392 -16.48 3.33 16.89
CA LEU A 392 -17.91 3.49 16.66
C LEU A 392 -18.71 2.44 17.45
N ALA A 393 -18.25 1.19 17.47
CA ALA A 393 -18.86 0.13 18.27
C ALA A 393 -18.73 0.37 19.78
N LYS A 394 -17.54 0.78 20.24
CA LYS A 394 -17.30 1.11 21.66
C LYS A 394 -18.22 2.23 22.16
N ASN A 395 -18.55 3.18 21.30
CA ASN A 395 -19.42 4.32 21.62
C ASN A 395 -20.91 4.03 21.33
N GLY A 396 -21.29 2.79 21.00
CA GLY A 396 -22.69 2.40 20.78
C GLY A 396 -23.31 2.92 19.48
N ILE A 397 -22.50 3.50 18.58
CA ILE A 397 -22.95 4.01 17.28
C ILE A 397 -23.16 2.85 16.29
N LEU A 398 -22.30 1.83 16.37
CA LEU A 398 -22.49 0.55 15.68
C LEU A 398 -22.82 -0.53 16.70
N ASN A 399 -23.76 -1.40 16.38
CA ASN A 399 -23.96 -2.59 17.18
C ASN A 399 -22.86 -3.63 16.91
N LYS A 400 -22.75 -4.65 17.78
CA LYS A 400 -21.69 -5.67 17.69
C LYS A 400 -21.70 -6.45 16.37
N ARG A 401 -22.88 -6.70 15.79
CA ARG A 401 -23.01 -7.46 14.53
C ARG A 401 -22.55 -6.62 13.35
N GLU A 402 -22.97 -5.37 13.28
CA GLU A 402 -22.56 -4.43 12.22
C GLU A 402 -21.06 -4.19 12.24
N ALA A 403 -20.48 -3.94 13.42
CA ALA A 403 -19.05 -3.74 13.56
C ALA A 403 -18.23 -4.98 13.15
N ALA A 404 -18.72 -6.18 13.50
CA ALA A 404 -18.09 -7.43 13.08
C ALA A 404 -18.19 -7.64 11.57
N LEU A 405 -19.37 -7.41 10.97
CA LEU A 405 -19.58 -7.49 9.53
C LEU A 405 -18.63 -6.55 8.78
N LEU A 406 -18.64 -5.25 9.10
CA LEU A 406 -17.79 -4.26 8.44
C LEU A 406 -16.31 -4.59 8.61
N SER A 407 -15.88 -5.00 9.81
CA SER A 407 -14.47 -5.34 10.06
C SER A 407 -14.04 -6.58 9.27
N ASN A 408 -14.84 -7.63 9.26
CA ASN A 408 -14.51 -8.90 8.61
C ASN A 408 -14.55 -8.75 7.09
N ALA A 409 -15.59 -8.11 6.54
CA ALA A 409 -15.69 -7.82 5.12
C ALA A 409 -14.54 -6.93 4.64
N TYR A 410 -14.21 -5.85 5.38
CA TYR A 410 -13.09 -4.99 5.03
C TYR A 410 -11.77 -5.76 5.02
N LYS A 411 -11.49 -6.55 6.06
CA LYS A 411 -10.29 -7.38 6.13
C LYS A 411 -10.19 -8.36 4.96
N PHE A 412 -11.30 -9.02 4.65
CA PHE A 412 -11.38 -9.98 3.56
C PHE A 412 -11.16 -9.32 2.19
N TYR A 413 -11.84 -8.21 1.91
CA TYR A 413 -11.67 -7.49 0.65
C TYR A 413 -10.27 -6.93 0.47
N ARG A 414 -9.66 -6.41 1.54
CA ARG A 414 -8.28 -5.91 1.52
C ARG A 414 -7.26 -7.03 1.32
N LEU A 415 -7.49 -8.23 1.87
CA LEU A 415 -6.68 -9.41 1.57
C LEU A 415 -6.75 -9.76 0.07
N VAL A 416 -7.96 -9.81 -0.51
CA VAL A 416 -8.15 -10.09 -1.94
C VAL A 416 -7.46 -9.02 -2.79
N GLU A 417 -7.66 -7.74 -2.46
CA GLU A 417 -7.01 -6.61 -3.12
C GLU A 417 -5.48 -6.70 -3.02
N HIS A 418 -4.92 -7.04 -1.86
CA HIS A 418 -3.48 -7.27 -1.69
C HIS A 418 -2.97 -8.38 -2.60
N ARG A 419 -3.67 -9.53 -2.69
CA ARG A 419 -3.24 -10.65 -3.55
C ARG A 419 -3.33 -10.32 -5.03
N LEU A 420 -4.31 -9.53 -5.45
CA LEU A 420 -4.41 -9.02 -6.83
C LEU A 420 -3.25 -8.07 -7.16
N GLN A 421 -2.97 -7.11 -6.28
CA GLN A 421 -1.94 -6.10 -6.52
C GLN A 421 -0.53 -6.68 -6.42
N LEU A 422 -0.26 -7.49 -5.40
CA LEU A 422 1.06 -8.07 -5.13
C LEU A 422 1.47 -9.09 -6.19
N PHE A 423 0.53 -9.64 -6.97
CA PHE A 423 0.85 -10.58 -8.03
C PHE A 423 1.85 -9.99 -9.02
N SER A 424 1.53 -8.83 -9.62
CA SER A 424 2.38 -8.18 -10.65
C SER A 424 2.67 -6.71 -10.34
N ASN A 425 2.49 -6.27 -9.10
CA ASN A 425 2.60 -4.86 -8.66
C ASN A 425 1.73 -3.90 -9.47
N MET A 426 0.50 -4.31 -9.78
CA MET A 426 -0.44 -3.50 -10.56
C MET A 426 -1.53 -2.90 -9.68
N GLN A 427 -1.96 -1.69 -10.00
CA GLN A 427 -3.11 -1.03 -9.37
C GLN A 427 -4.42 -1.59 -9.90
N THR A 428 -4.68 -2.86 -9.60
CA THR A 428 -5.92 -3.53 -9.97
C THR A 428 -6.82 -3.72 -8.75
N HIS A 429 -8.12 -3.57 -8.99
CA HIS A 429 -9.20 -3.89 -8.08
C HIS A 429 -10.18 -4.88 -8.71
N THR A 430 -9.90 -5.32 -9.94
CA THR A 430 -10.80 -6.13 -10.74
C THR A 430 -10.51 -7.60 -10.49
N LEU A 431 -11.54 -8.34 -10.10
CA LEU A 431 -11.50 -9.79 -9.95
C LEU A 431 -11.26 -10.44 -11.33
N PRO A 432 -10.48 -11.53 -11.41
CA PRO A 432 -10.29 -12.26 -12.66
C PRO A 432 -11.62 -12.81 -13.17
N SER A 433 -11.91 -12.57 -14.45
CA SER A 433 -13.04 -13.20 -15.15
C SER A 433 -12.71 -14.64 -15.58
N ASP A 434 -11.43 -14.94 -15.80
CA ASP A 434 -10.96 -16.29 -16.09
C ASP A 434 -11.07 -17.21 -14.87
N MET A 435 -11.63 -18.40 -15.09
CA MET A 435 -11.90 -19.37 -14.01
C MET A 435 -10.63 -19.97 -13.41
N ILE A 436 -9.57 -20.13 -14.20
CA ILE A 436 -8.29 -20.66 -13.70
C ILE A 436 -7.64 -19.61 -12.79
N GLU A 437 -7.59 -18.36 -13.23
CA GLU A 437 -6.98 -17.29 -12.45
C GLU A 437 -7.81 -16.91 -11.22
N PHE A 438 -9.15 -17.01 -11.28
CA PHE A 438 -10.00 -16.87 -10.09
C PHE A 438 -9.71 -17.98 -9.06
N ARG A 439 -9.49 -19.22 -9.52
CA ARG A 439 -9.06 -20.32 -8.65
C ARG A 439 -7.68 -20.05 -8.05
N ASN A 440 -6.72 -19.58 -8.84
CA ASN A 440 -5.39 -19.22 -8.37
C ASN A 440 -5.46 -18.10 -7.32
N LEU A 441 -6.30 -17.08 -7.54
CA LEU A 441 -6.60 -16.04 -6.56
C LEU A 441 -7.13 -16.63 -5.25
N SER A 442 -8.10 -17.56 -5.31
CA SER A 442 -8.63 -18.19 -4.10
C SER A 442 -7.54 -18.90 -3.29
N LYS A 443 -6.63 -19.62 -3.97
CA LYS A 443 -5.49 -20.29 -3.33
C LYS A 443 -4.48 -19.28 -2.75
N ARG A 444 -4.18 -18.18 -3.45
CA ARG A 444 -3.33 -17.07 -2.93
C ARG A 444 -3.93 -16.40 -1.69
N CYS A 445 -5.26 -16.41 -1.56
CA CYS A 445 -5.97 -15.95 -0.37
C CYS A 445 -6.04 -17.01 0.74
N GLY A 446 -5.42 -18.19 0.56
CA GLY A 446 -5.38 -19.27 1.56
C GLY A 446 -6.54 -20.27 1.49
N TYR A 447 -7.40 -20.20 0.46
CA TYR A 447 -8.52 -21.12 0.32
C TYR A 447 -8.10 -22.40 -0.40
N LYS A 448 -8.45 -23.55 0.20
CA LYS A 448 -8.33 -24.87 -0.46
C LYS A 448 -9.49 -25.14 -1.43
N ASN A 449 -10.62 -24.44 -1.25
CA ASN A 449 -11.85 -24.64 -2.00
C ASN A 449 -12.36 -23.33 -2.60
N GLU A 450 -12.33 -23.24 -3.92
CA GLU A 450 -12.78 -22.08 -4.71
C GLU A 450 -14.24 -21.72 -4.43
N ARG A 451 -15.13 -22.70 -4.25
CA ARG A 451 -16.56 -22.48 -3.96
C ARG A 451 -16.75 -21.79 -2.60
N LYS A 452 -15.95 -22.16 -1.60
CA LYS A 452 -16.00 -21.50 -0.28
C LYS A 452 -15.57 -20.03 -0.39
N PHE A 453 -14.47 -19.77 -1.10
CA PHE A 453 -13.99 -18.40 -1.36
C PHE A 453 -15.06 -17.55 -2.07
N ARG A 454 -15.66 -18.11 -3.13
CA ARG A 454 -16.73 -17.46 -3.89
C ARG A 454 -17.92 -17.13 -2.99
N ASN A 455 -18.44 -18.09 -2.25
CA ASN A 455 -19.61 -17.89 -1.38
C ASN A 455 -19.35 -16.81 -0.32
N GLU A 456 -18.16 -16.80 0.29
CA GLU A 456 -17.79 -15.81 1.29
C GLU A 456 -17.65 -14.40 0.67
N LEU A 457 -17.02 -14.29 -0.50
CA LEU A 457 -16.87 -13.04 -1.22
C LEU A 457 -18.22 -12.41 -1.60
N PHE A 458 -19.11 -13.18 -2.21
CA PHE A 458 -20.42 -12.67 -2.63
C PHE A 458 -21.38 -12.50 -1.45
N GLY A 459 -21.29 -13.34 -0.41
CA GLY A 459 -22.06 -13.16 0.82
C GLY A 459 -21.76 -11.83 1.51
N TYR A 460 -20.48 -11.47 1.67
CA TYR A 460 -20.13 -10.16 2.23
C TYR A 460 -20.65 -9.01 1.38
N PHE A 461 -20.65 -9.12 0.05
CA PHE A 461 -21.16 -8.06 -0.80
C PHE A 461 -22.64 -7.79 -0.55
N ASP A 462 -23.44 -8.84 -0.40
CA ASP A 462 -24.86 -8.73 -0.12
C ASP A 462 -25.11 -8.12 1.27
N GLU A 463 -24.44 -8.66 2.30
CA GLU A 463 -24.58 -8.20 3.69
C GLU A 463 -24.14 -6.74 3.89
N VAL A 464 -22.98 -6.35 3.33
CA VAL A 464 -22.49 -4.96 3.40
C VAL A 464 -23.43 -4.03 2.65
N SER A 465 -23.97 -4.46 1.50
CA SER A 465 -24.92 -3.63 0.77
C SER A 465 -26.22 -3.45 1.55
N GLU A 466 -26.72 -4.48 2.22
CA GLU A 466 -27.92 -4.37 3.06
C GLU A 466 -27.70 -3.37 4.20
N LEU A 467 -26.56 -3.50 4.91
CA LEU A 467 -26.18 -2.58 5.96
C LEU A 467 -26.06 -1.13 5.46
N PHE A 468 -25.42 -0.91 4.31
CA PHE A 468 -25.33 0.40 3.68
C PHE A 468 -26.72 1.03 3.52
N ASN A 469 -27.67 0.28 2.95
CA ASN A 469 -29.03 0.80 2.75
C ASN A 469 -29.76 1.07 4.06
N ASN A 470 -29.50 0.29 5.12
CA ASN A 470 -30.12 0.50 6.42
C ASN A 470 -29.60 1.77 7.13
N VAL A 471 -28.31 2.11 6.93
CA VAL A 471 -27.70 3.32 7.52
C VAL A 471 -28.21 4.60 6.85
N PHE A 472 -28.46 4.56 5.55
CA PHE A 472 -28.85 5.73 4.74
C PHE A 472 -30.33 5.70 4.30
N ARG A 473 -31.19 5.14 5.14
CA ARG A 473 -32.63 4.95 4.86
C ARG A 473 -33.49 6.10 5.34
#